data_AF-A0A6G0YX38-F1
#
_entry.id   AF-A0A6G0YX38-F1
#
_cell.length_a   1.000
_cell.length_b   1.000
_cell.length_c   1.000
_cell.angle_alpha   90.00
_cell.angle_beta   90.00
_cell.angle_gamma   90.00
#
_symmetry.space_group_name_H-M   'P 1'
#
loop_
_entity.id
_entity.type
_entity.pdbx_description
1 polymer ?
#
loop_
_entity_poly.entity_id
_entity_poly.type
_entity_poly.pdbx_seq_one_letter_code
_entity_poly.pdbx_strand_id
1 'polypeptide(L)'
;MKKLGYLQLVNNNEFALKSLKILMVLPLLLARRIEEGFIDIKQYAIIHHVNLRRLFNYYERFWLRKIGAPLLSVYKKKFRTNNNVESFHNKLRQTFQTSHPNIWAFLRWSLFIEYKCEILLLLVNSFTCPPKG
;
A
#
# COMPACT_ATOMS: atom_id res chain seq x y z
N MET A 1 -1.22 1.52 16.92
CA MET A 1 -2.15 1.53 18.08
C MET A 1 -1.52 1.03 19.36
N LYS A 2 -1.09 -0.23 19.46
CA LYS A 2 -0.45 -0.79 20.68
C LYS A 2 0.83 -0.06 21.10
N LYS A 3 1.75 0.20 20.17
CA LYS A 3 3.01 0.94 20.41
C LYS A 3 2.81 2.43 20.75
N LEU A 4 1.65 3.01 20.41
CA LEU A 4 1.32 4.41 20.70
C LEU A 4 0.47 4.57 21.97
N GLY A 5 0.09 3.46 22.64
CA GLY A 5 -0.73 3.49 23.85
C GLY A 5 -2.24 3.70 23.63
N TYR A 6 -2.72 3.70 22.37
CA TYR A 6 -4.12 4.01 22.05
C TYR A 6 -5.03 2.78 21.88
N LEU A 7 -4.53 1.57 22.12
CA LEU A 7 -5.29 0.34 21.87
C LEU A 7 -6.56 0.26 22.74
N GLN A 8 -6.41 0.42 24.07
CA GLN A 8 -7.56 0.41 24.98
C GLN A 8 -8.52 1.57 24.70
N LEU A 9 -7.99 2.78 24.44
CA LEU A 9 -8.81 3.94 24.13
C LEU A 9 -9.71 3.71 22.92
N VAL A 10 -9.16 3.19 21.82
CA VAL A 10 -9.93 2.96 20.59
C VAL A 10 -10.91 1.80 20.71
N ASN A 11 -10.63 0.81 21.55
CA ASN A 11 -11.56 -0.29 21.78
C ASN A 11 -12.76 0.12 22.65
N ASN A 12 -12.57 1.10 23.55
CA ASN A 12 -13.57 1.46 24.57
C ASN A 12 -14.27 2.80 24.30
N ASN A 13 -13.83 3.58 23.30
CA ASN A 13 -14.41 4.88 22.96
C ASN A 13 -14.72 4.97 21.47
N GLU A 14 -16.01 5.06 21.14
CA GLU A 14 -16.49 5.09 19.76
C GLU A 14 -15.99 6.31 18.97
N PHE A 15 -15.85 7.47 19.62
CA PHE A 15 -15.36 8.69 19.01
C PHE A 15 -13.87 8.58 18.69
N ALA A 16 -13.10 7.88 19.52
CA ALA A 16 -11.70 7.58 19.26
C ALA A 16 -11.55 6.62 18.07
N LEU A 17 -12.37 5.56 18.02
CA LEU A 17 -12.40 4.66 16.88
C LEU A 17 -12.81 5.37 15.59
N LYS A 18 -13.82 6.23 15.66
CA LYS A 18 -14.29 7.01 14.52
C LYS A 18 -13.23 8.00 14.03
N SER A 19 -12.59 8.74 14.93
CA SER A 19 -11.45 9.63 14.60
C SER A 19 -10.34 8.88 13.88
N LEU A 20 -9.99 7.68 14.35
CA LEU A 20 -8.98 6.84 13.71
C LEU A 20 -9.41 6.37 12.31
N LYS A 21 -10.66 5.92 12.16
CA LYS A 21 -11.21 5.47 10.88
C LYS A 21 -11.24 6.61 9.86
N ILE A 22 -11.66 7.81 10.25
CA ILE A 22 -11.67 8.98 9.36
C ILE A 22 -10.23 9.34 8.95
N LEU A 23 -9.27 9.29 9.87
CA LEU A 23 -7.85 9.51 9.56
C LEU A 23 -7.29 8.48 8.56
N MET A 24 -7.73 7.22 8.63
CA MET A 24 -7.30 6.16 7.69
C MET A 24 -7.85 6.35 6.28
N VAL A 25 -9.01 6.98 6.13
CA VAL A 25 -9.62 7.24 4.81
C VAL A 25 -9.27 8.63 4.26
N LEU A 26 -8.62 9.48 5.05
CA LEU A 26 -8.19 10.82 4.63
C LEU A 26 -7.43 10.84 3.27
N PRO A 27 -6.54 9.88 2.95
CA PRO A 27 -5.87 9.82 1.64
C PRO A 27 -6.80 9.62 0.44
N LEU A 28 -8.06 9.20 0.67
CA LEU A 28 -9.06 9.07 -0.39
C LEU A 28 -9.63 10.43 -0.84
N LEU A 29 -9.38 11.51 -0.11
CA LEU A 29 -9.79 12.86 -0.51
C LEU A 29 -8.93 13.38 -1.66
N LEU A 30 -9.48 14.36 -2.40
CA LEU A 30 -8.68 15.17 -3.32
C LEU A 30 -7.53 15.83 -2.54
N ALA A 31 -6.32 15.86 -3.10
CA ALA A 31 -5.14 16.41 -2.43
C ALA A 31 -5.37 17.79 -1.77
N ARG A 32 -6.05 18.71 -2.45
CA ARG A 32 -6.35 20.06 -1.92
C ARG A 32 -7.27 20.08 -0.69
N ARG A 33 -7.98 18.98 -0.40
CA ARG A 33 -8.92 18.83 0.72
C ARG A 33 -8.35 18.01 1.88
N ILE A 34 -7.15 17.44 1.74
CA ILE A 34 -6.56 16.60 2.78
C ILE A 34 -6.23 17.41 4.03
N GLU A 35 -5.67 18.61 3.88
CA GLU A 35 -5.33 19.45 5.05
C GLU A 35 -6.58 19.95 5.77
N GLU A 36 -7.61 20.37 5.03
CA GLU A 36 -8.93 20.72 5.56
C GLU A 36 -9.54 19.54 6.33
N GLY A 37 -9.63 18.36 5.71
CA GLY A 37 -10.15 17.17 6.37
C GLY A 37 -9.32 16.75 7.60
N PHE A 38 -8.01 17.01 7.61
CA PHE A 38 -7.19 16.76 8.79
C PHE A 38 -7.53 17.70 9.95
N ILE A 39 -7.82 18.98 9.67
CA ILE A 39 -8.28 19.95 10.67
C ILE A 39 -9.62 19.50 11.23
N ASP A 40 -10.56 19.08 10.37
CA ASP A 40 -11.88 18.62 10.78
C ASP A 40 -11.81 17.41 11.74
N ILE A 41 -10.92 16.44 11.46
CA ILE A 41 -10.72 15.27 12.33
C ILE A 41 -10.17 15.70 13.70
N LYS A 42 -9.25 16.68 13.74
CA LYS A 42 -8.70 17.20 15.00
C LYS A 42 -9.80 17.91 15.80
N GLN A 43 -10.63 18.72 15.15
CA GLN A 43 -11.76 19.39 15.78
C GLN A 43 -12.78 18.38 16.31
N TYR A 44 -13.13 17.37 15.52
CA TYR A 44 -14.00 16.28 15.93
C TYR A 44 -13.49 15.58 17.20
N ALA A 45 -12.21 15.24 17.25
CA ALA A 45 -11.62 14.64 18.43
C ALA A 45 -11.65 15.57 19.66
N ILE A 46 -11.44 16.88 19.47
CA ILE A 46 -11.50 17.88 20.55
C ILE A 46 -12.93 17.99 21.11
N ILE A 47 -13.93 18.11 20.24
CA ILE A 47 -15.35 18.24 20.62
C ILE A 47 -15.80 17.03 21.45
N HIS A 48 -15.31 15.84 21.11
CA HIS A 48 -15.64 14.60 21.83
C HIS A 48 -14.65 14.24 22.95
N HIS A 49 -13.80 15.18 23.38
CA HIS A 49 -12.81 14.98 24.45
C HIS A 49 -11.87 13.77 24.25
N VAL A 50 -11.56 13.44 22.99
CA VAL A 50 -10.67 12.35 22.61
C VAL A 50 -9.24 12.86 22.45
N ASN A 51 -8.32 12.35 23.27
CA ASN A 51 -6.91 12.70 23.17
C ASN A 51 -6.14 11.73 22.26
N LEU A 52 -5.94 12.13 20.99
CA LEU A 52 -5.08 11.44 20.02
C LEU A 52 -3.85 12.27 19.62
N ARG A 53 -3.38 13.16 20.52
CA ARG A 53 -2.34 14.16 20.20
C ARG A 53 -1.07 13.58 19.58
N ARG A 54 -0.54 12.48 20.11
CA ARG A 54 0.69 11.85 19.59
C ARG A 54 0.48 11.32 18.17
N LEU A 55 -0.70 10.76 17.89
CA LEU A 55 -1.06 10.25 16.57
C LEU A 55 -1.17 11.40 15.56
N PHE A 56 -1.90 12.47 15.91
CA PHE A 56 -2.05 13.63 15.03
C PHE A 56 -0.72 14.32 14.76
N ASN A 57 0.13 14.51 15.78
CA ASN A 57 1.45 15.10 15.59
C ASN A 57 2.35 14.27 14.68
N TYR A 58 2.32 12.94 14.81
CA TYR A 58 3.04 12.05 13.91
C TYR A 58 2.51 12.17 12.48
N TYR A 59 1.19 12.11 12.31
CA TYR A 59 0.56 12.17 10.99
C TYR A 59 0.88 13.48 10.27
N GLU A 60 0.76 14.59 10.97
CA GLU A 60 1.08 15.91 10.43
C GLU A 60 2.56 16.00 10.02
N ARG A 61 3.48 15.67 10.93
CA ARG A 61 4.92 15.76 10.66
C ARG A 61 5.37 14.89 9.50
N PHE A 62 4.91 13.64 9.46
CA PHE A 62 5.38 12.69 8.47
C PHE A 62 4.56 12.76 7.18
N TRP A 63 3.25 12.56 7.26
CA TRP A 63 2.42 12.41 6.05
C TRP A 63 2.07 13.74 5.40
N LEU A 64 1.80 14.80 6.18
CA LEU A 64 1.45 16.09 5.59
C LEU A 64 2.67 16.94 5.27
N ARG A 65 3.64 17.05 6.19
CA ARG A 65 4.80 17.94 6.00
C ARG A 65 5.94 17.30 5.21
N LYS A 66 6.30 16.04 5.50
CA LYS A 66 7.42 15.36 4.81
C LYS A 66 7.01 14.74 3.48
N ILE A 67 5.86 14.08 3.40
CA ILE A 67 5.38 13.44 2.16
C ILE A 67 4.55 14.41 1.31
N GLY A 68 3.65 15.17 1.93
CA GLY A 68 2.79 16.13 1.22
C GLY A 68 1.48 15.53 0.72
N ALA A 69 0.41 16.33 0.77
CA ALA A 69 -0.93 15.93 0.32
C ALA A 69 -1.01 15.42 -1.15
N PRO A 70 -0.26 15.97 -2.13
CA PRO A 70 -0.29 15.46 -3.50
C PRO A 70 0.19 14.01 -3.66
N LEU A 71 1.24 13.63 -2.92
CA LEU A 71 1.77 12.26 -2.93
C LEU A 71 0.95 11.31 -2.06
N LEU A 72 0.42 11.81 -0.94
CA LEU A 72 -0.45 11.06 -0.03
C LEU A 72 -1.79 10.69 -0.69
N SER A 73 -2.37 11.59 -1.49
CA SER A 73 -3.67 11.39 -2.14
C SER A 73 -3.66 10.21 -3.10
N VAL A 74 -4.60 9.30 -2.91
CA VAL A 74 -4.91 8.18 -3.83
C VAL A 74 -6.24 8.39 -4.58
N TYR A 75 -6.85 9.58 -4.46
CA TYR A 75 -8.07 9.92 -5.18
C TYR A 75 -7.91 9.70 -6.69
N LYS A 76 -8.86 8.96 -7.27
CA LYS A 76 -8.90 8.57 -8.69
C LYS A 76 -7.65 7.85 -9.23
N LYS A 77 -6.75 7.35 -8.37
CA LYS A 77 -5.65 6.49 -8.82
C LYS A 77 -6.19 5.11 -9.18
N LYS A 78 -6.11 4.77 -10.47
CA LYS A 78 -6.63 3.53 -11.08
C LYS A 78 -6.03 2.26 -10.47
N PHE A 79 -4.76 2.33 -10.06
CA PHE A 79 -4.05 1.22 -9.45
C PHE A 79 -3.86 1.47 -7.96
N ARG A 80 -4.49 0.64 -7.13
CA ARG A 80 -4.12 0.51 -5.73
C ARG A 80 -2.88 -0.37 -5.69
N THR A 81 -1.80 0.10 -5.07
CA THR A 81 -0.57 -0.68 -4.85
C THR A 81 -0.86 -2.05 -4.26
N ASN A 82 -1.88 -2.16 -3.42
CA ASN A 82 -2.34 -3.44 -2.87
C ASN A 82 -2.77 -4.44 -3.97
N ASN A 83 -3.56 -4.00 -4.94
CA ASN A 83 -4.02 -4.88 -6.02
C ASN A 83 -2.84 -5.42 -6.84
N ASN A 84 -1.82 -4.59 -7.07
CA ASN A 84 -0.64 -5.01 -7.82
C ASN A 84 0.22 -5.99 -7.02
N VAL A 85 0.41 -5.76 -5.72
CA VAL A 85 1.15 -6.66 -4.82
C VAL A 85 0.40 -7.98 -4.62
N GLU A 86 -0.91 -7.95 -4.40
CA GLU A 86 -1.76 -9.14 -4.34
C GLU A 86 -1.73 -9.92 -5.65
N SER A 87 -1.80 -9.23 -6.80
CA SER A 87 -1.68 -9.87 -8.12
C SER A 87 -0.31 -10.51 -8.33
N PHE A 88 0.76 -9.84 -7.88
CA PHE A 88 2.12 -10.37 -7.92
C PHE A 88 2.27 -11.60 -7.03
N HIS A 89 1.79 -11.54 -5.78
CA HIS A 89 1.79 -12.67 -4.86
C HIS A 89 0.97 -13.84 -5.38
N ASN A 90 -0.19 -13.59 -6.02
CA ASN A 90 -0.98 -14.63 -6.65
C ASN A 90 -0.24 -15.29 -7.81
N LYS A 91 0.42 -14.50 -8.67
CA LYS A 91 1.27 -15.06 -9.74
C LYS A 91 2.40 -15.90 -9.17
N LEU A 92 3.13 -15.42 -8.16
CA LEU A 92 4.17 -16.20 -7.49
C LEU A 92 3.61 -17.51 -6.90
N ARG A 93 2.46 -17.46 -6.22
CA ARG A 93 1.81 -18.65 -5.67
C ARG A 93 1.43 -19.66 -6.75
N GLN A 94 0.88 -19.19 -7.88
CA GLN A 94 0.56 -20.04 -9.03
C GLN A 94 1.82 -20.66 -9.63
N THR A 95 2.90 -19.88 -9.77
CA THR A 95 4.18 -20.36 -10.31
C THR A 95 4.85 -21.38 -9.41
N PHE A 96 4.92 -21.13 -8.10
CA PHE A 96 5.54 -22.06 -7.15
C PHE A 96 4.63 -23.22 -6.74
N GLN A 97 3.32 -23.14 -7.04
CA GLN A 97 2.28 -24.09 -6.61
C GLN A 97 2.26 -24.32 -5.08
N THR A 98 2.80 -23.37 -4.31
CA THR A 98 2.82 -23.39 -2.84
C THR A 98 2.75 -21.97 -2.29
N SER A 99 2.12 -21.81 -1.12
CA SER A 99 2.08 -20.52 -0.42
C SER A 99 3.41 -20.17 0.25
N HIS A 100 4.22 -21.16 0.61
CA HIS A 100 5.45 -20.99 1.39
C HIS A 100 6.56 -21.90 0.85
N PRO A 101 7.16 -21.57 -0.29
CA PRO A 101 8.29 -22.34 -0.79
C PRO A 101 9.48 -22.21 0.17
N ASN A 102 10.18 -23.32 0.44
CA ASN A 102 11.48 -23.24 1.10
C ASN A 102 12.50 -22.55 0.18
N ILE A 103 13.61 -22.09 0.76
CA ILE A 103 14.61 -21.29 0.02
C ILE A 103 15.12 -22.00 -1.24
N TRP A 104 15.29 -23.32 -1.19
CA TRP A 104 15.78 -24.11 -2.33
C TRP A 104 14.74 -24.25 -3.43
N ALA A 105 13.47 -24.43 -3.06
CA ALA A 105 12.36 -24.42 -4.00
C ALA A 105 12.24 -23.05 -4.68
N PHE A 106 12.35 -21.97 -3.91
CA PHE A 106 12.34 -20.60 -4.43
C PHE A 106 13.48 -20.37 -5.43
N LEU A 107 14.72 -20.68 -5.05
CA LEU A 107 15.90 -20.51 -5.92
C LEU A 107 15.82 -21.35 -7.20
N ARG A 108 15.36 -22.61 -7.09
CA ARG A 108 15.17 -23.49 -8.26
C ARG A 108 14.22 -22.87 -9.28
N TRP A 109 13.10 -22.33 -8.81
CA TRP A 109 12.13 -21.69 -9.69
C TRP A 109 12.63 -20.34 -10.23
N SER A 110 13.35 -19.55 -9.45
CA SER A 110 13.98 -18.32 -9.92
C SER A 110 14.95 -18.59 -11.07
N LEU A 111 15.82 -19.58 -10.91
CA LEU A 111 16.72 -20.04 -11.97
C LEU A 111 15.93 -20.56 -13.17
N PHE A 112 14.90 -21.40 -12.94
CA PHE A 112 14.06 -21.92 -14.02
C PHE A 112 13.38 -20.82 -14.85
N ILE A 113 12.89 -19.75 -14.21
CA ILE A 113 12.29 -18.61 -14.92
C ILE A 113 13.35 -17.87 -15.74
N GLU A 114 14.55 -17.66 -15.19
CA GLU A 114 15.67 -16.99 -15.87
C GLU A 114 16.06 -17.74 -17.16
N TYR A 115 16.30 -19.06 -17.07
CA TYR A 115 16.58 -19.91 -18.23
C TYR A 115 15.42 -19.95 -19.24
N LYS A 116 14.17 -19.97 -18.76
CA LYS A 116 13.00 -19.99 -19.66
C LYS A 116 12.83 -18.69 -20.43
N CYS A 117 13.09 -17.54 -19.78
CA CYS A 117 13.10 -16.22 -20.42
C CYS A 117 14.20 -16.09 -21.47
N GLU A 118 15.39 -16.64 -21.18
CA GLU A 118 16.52 -16.63 -22.10
C GLU A 118 16.23 -17.46 -23.37
N ILE A 119 15.66 -18.66 -23.21
CA ILE A 119 15.21 -19.48 -24.34
C ILE A 119 14.08 -18.81 -25.13
N LEU A 120 13.12 -18.15 -24.45
CA LEU A 120 12.03 -17.45 -25.13
C LEU A 120 12.54 -16.27 -25.96
N LEU A 121 13.53 -15.53 -25.43
CA LEU A 121 14.20 -14.43 -26.16
C LEU A 121 14.95 -14.95 -27.38
N LEU A 122 15.66 -16.06 -27.25
CA LEU A 122 16.35 -16.71 -28.37
C LEU A 122 15.37 -17.20 -29.45
N LEU A 123 14.24 -17.80 -29.04
CA LEU A 123 13.20 -18.24 -29.97
C LEU A 123 12.56 -17.06 -30.70
N VAL A 124 12.15 -16.00 -29.99
CA VAL A 124 11.56 -14.79 -30.60
C VAL A 124 12.52 -14.10 -31.58
N ASN A 125 13.82 -14.06 -31.26
CA ASN A 125 14.83 -13.50 -32.15
C ASN A 125 15.11 -14.39 -33.38
N SER A 126 14.92 -15.71 -33.29
CA SER A 126 15.03 -16.62 -34.45
C SER A 126 13.81 -16.59 -35.40
N PHE A 127 12.65 -16.09 -34.95
CA PHE A 127 11.46 -15.89 -35.80
C PHE A 127 11.37 -14.51 -36.46
N THR A 128 12.35 -13.63 -36.22
CA THR A 128 12.43 -12.28 -36.81
C THR A 128 13.58 -12.15 -37.80
N CYS A 129 13.61 -13.01 -38.83
CA CYS A 129 14.37 -12.73 -40.05
C CYS A 129 13.49 -13.02 -41.27
N PRO A 130 13.09 -12.02 -42.07
CA PRO A 130 12.27 -12.25 -43.25
C PRO A 130 13.14 -12.81 -44.39
N PRO A 131 12.63 -13.72 -45.24
CA PRO A 131 13.29 -13.97 -46.51
C PRO A 131 13.15 -12.71 -47.37
N LYS A 132 14.26 -11.99 -47.55
CA LYS A 132 14.38 -11.06 -48.69
C LYS A 132 14.62 -11.93 -49.93
N GLY A 133 13.77 -11.74 -50.93
CA GLY A 133 13.82 -12.42 -52.23
C GLY A 133 15.03 -12.07 -53.06
#